data_AF-A0A836TN57-F1
#
_entry.id   AF-A0A836TN57-F1
#
_cell.length_a   1.000
_cell.length_b   1.000
_cell.length_c   1.000
_cell.angle_alpha   90.00
_cell.angle_beta   90.00
_cell.angle_gamma   90.00
#
_symmetry.space_group_name_H-M   'P 1'
#
loop_
_entity.id
_entity.type
_entity.pdbx_description
1 polymer ?
#
loop_
_entity_poly.entity_id
_entity_poly.type
_entity_poly.pdbx_seq_one_letter_code
_entity_poly.pdbx_strand_id
1 'polypeptide(L)'
;MAPCTDLENELGSPGRILLLKKFNPHPGVRPDIVYSHGVEVPAGARWLHIAGQVGMRPDGSLPEDAEGQFEQAWQNVLAVLEDAGMGPEDLVSVNAYITNPDDI
;
A
#
# COMPACT_ATOMS: atom_id res chain seq x y z
N MET A 1 -10.27 20.46 -41.95
CA MET A 1 -9.94 21.04 -40.64
C MET A 1 -10.02 19.89 -39.66
N ALA A 2 -8.92 19.15 -39.52
CA ALA A 2 -8.86 17.89 -38.77
C ALA A 2 -8.78 18.15 -37.25
N PRO A 3 -9.26 17.22 -36.42
CA PRO A 3 -9.37 17.40 -34.97
C PRO A 3 -8.01 17.33 -34.27
N CYS A 4 -7.93 17.95 -33.09
CA CYS A 4 -6.80 17.85 -32.16
C CYS A 4 -6.58 16.40 -31.73
N THR A 5 -5.74 15.71 -32.49
CA THR A 5 -4.72 14.72 -32.11
C THR A 5 -4.89 14.02 -30.76
N ASP A 6 -5.28 12.75 -30.86
CA ASP A 6 -4.63 11.62 -30.21
C ASP A 6 -3.10 11.80 -30.13
N LEU A 7 -2.54 12.01 -28.93
CA LEU A 7 -1.09 12.08 -28.72
C LEU A 7 -0.69 11.83 -27.25
N GLU A 8 -1.26 10.83 -26.57
CA GLU A 8 -0.70 10.32 -25.30
C GLU A 8 -0.69 8.78 -25.22
N ASN A 9 -0.55 8.12 -26.37
CA ASN A 9 -0.48 6.65 -26.48
C ASN A 9 0.95 6.13 -26.76
N GLU A 10 1.99 6.81 -26.25
CA GLU A 10 3.39 6.38 -26.44
C GLU A 10 4.27 6.57 -25.18
N LEU A 11 3.88 5.99 -24.04
CA LEU A 11 4.78 5.86 -22.90
C LEU A 11 4.77 4.43 -22.35
N GLY A 12 5.84 3.69 -22.69
CA GLY A 12 6.34 2.58 -21.87
C GLY A 12 6.10 1.19 -22.44
N SER A 13 7.17 0.60 -22.97
CA SER A 13 7.33 -0.83 -23.28
C SER A 13 6.49 -1.76 -22.37
N PRO A 14 5.69 -2.70 -22.93
CA PRO A 14 5.05 -3.72 -22.14
C PRO A 14 6.13 -4.69 -21.63
N GLY A 15 6.33 -4.78 -20.31
CA GLY A 15 7.07 -5.90 -19.73
C GLY A 15 8.19 -5.63 -18.71
N ARG A 16 8.29 -4.46 -18.09
CA ARG A 16 8.99 -4.36 -16.79
C ARG A 16 7.98 -4.24 -15.67
N ILE A 17 7.59 -5.38 -15.12
CA ILE A 17 7.09 -5.44 -13.74
C ILE A 17 8.18 -4.80 -12.89
N LEU A 18 7.93 -3.58 -12.38
CA LEU A 18 8.81 -2.91 -11.44
C LEU A 18 8.71 -3.68 -10.11
N LEU A 19 9.50 -4.74 -10.00
CA LEU A 19 9.46 -5.60 -8.84
C LEU A 19 10.22 -4.94 -7.69
N LEU A 20 9.52 -4.70 -6.58
CA LEU A 20 10.13 -4.31 -5.31
C LEU A 20 11.15 -5.37 -4.90
N LYS A 21 12.40 -4.95 -4.68
CA LYS A 21 13.47 -5.88 -4.28
C LYS A 21 13.52 -5.96 -2.76
N LYS A 22 13.20 -7.14 -2.23
CA LYS A 22 13.13 -7.42 -0.78
C LYS A 22 14.49 -7.87 -0.25
N PHE A 23 14.86 -7.42 0.94
CA PHE A 23 16.08 -7.77 1.66
C PHE A 23 15.72 -8.35 3.02
N ASN A 24 15.91 -9.67 3.18
CA ASN A 24 15.64 -10.39 4.43
C ASN A 24 16.90 -11.18 4.84
N PRO A 25 17.95 -10.49 5.34
CA PRO A 25 19.24 -11.11 5.60
C PRO A 25 19.19 -12.10 6.78
N HIS A 26 19.80 -13.26 6.58
CA HIS A 26 20.07 -14.25 7.62
C HIS A 26 21.48 -14.84 7.37
N PRO A 27 22.32 -15.03 8.41
CA PRO A 27 22.11 -14.71 9.82
C PRO A 27 22.22 -13.20 10.12
N GLY A 28 21.48 -12.72 11.13
CA GLY A 28 21.63 -11.34 11.63
C GLY A 28 20.32 -10.61 11.95
N VAL A 29 19.18 -11.06 11.41
CA VAL A 29 17.85 -10.52 11.71
C VAL A 29 16.84 -11.67 11.81
N ARG A 30 15.79 -11.52 12.62
CA ARG A 30 14.77 -12.57 12.85
C ARG A 30 14.10 -12.95 11.51
N PRO A 31 14.12 -14.23 11.09
CA PRO A 31 13.58 -14.63 9.80
C PRO A 31 12.03 -14.71 9.77
N ASP A 32 11.39 -14.97 10.91
CA ASP A 32 9.96 -15.27 10.98
C ASP A 32 9.11 -14.03 11.31
N ILE A 33 9.05 -13.07 10.38
CA ILE A 33 8.21 -11.86 10.49
C ILE A 33 7.25 -11.73 9.30
N VAL A 34 6.12 -11.07 9.52
CA VAL A 34 5.05 -10.87 8.52
C VAL A 34 5.36 -9.75 7.49
N TYR A 35 6.55 -9.16 7.53
CA TYR A 35 6.99 -8.09 6.63
C TYR A 35 8.44 -8.31 6.16
N SER A 36 8.90 -7.55 5.17
CA SER A 36 10.31 -7.59 4.73
C SER A 36 11.18 -6.62 5.52
N HIS A 37 12.37 -7.01 5.95
CA HIS A 37 13.29 -6.15 6.72
C HIS A 37 13.76 -4.93 5.94
N GLY A 38 13.85 -5.03 4.61
CA GLY A 38 14.11 -3.91 3.74
C GLY A 38 13.50 -4.12 2.35
N VAL A 39 13.15 -3.03 1.69
CA VAL A 39 12.66 -3.02 0.31
C VAL A 39 13.33 -1.88 -0.44
N GLU A 40 13.94 -2.18 -1.59
CA GLU A 40 14.44 -1.18 -2.54
C GLU A 40 13.39 -0.92 -3.60
N VAL A 41 13.03 0.37 -3.75
CA VAL A 41 12.11 0.85 -4.78
C VAL A 41 12.93 1.25 -6.01
N PRO A 42 12.66 0.66 -7.18
CA PRO A 42 13.43 0.95 -8.40
C PRO A 42 13.23 2.40 -8.89
N ALA A 43 14.24 2.93 -9.59
CA ALA A 43 14.13 4.21 -10.26
C ALA A 43 12.99 4.21 -11.29
N GLY A 44 12.22 5.30 -11.33
CA GLY A 44 11.05 5.42 -12.21
C GLY A 44 9.80 4.69 -11.71
N ALA A 45 9.82 4.14 -10.49
CA ALA A 45 8.61 3.61 -9.86
C ALA A 45 7.56 4.71 -9.59
N ARG A 46 6.29 4.33 -9.68
CA ARG A 46 5.16 5.17 -9.28
C ARG A 46 5.00 5.13 -7.76
N TRP A 47 4.88 6.30 -7.15
CA TRP A 47 4.60 6.43 -5.71
C TRP A 47 3.15 6.83 -5.48
N LEU A 48 2.48 6.12 -4.57
CA LEU A 48 1.17 6.48 -4.06
C LEU A 48 1.30 6.79 -2.56
N HIS A 49 0.91 7.99 -2.16
CA HIS A 49 0.83 8.37 -0.75
C HIS A 49 -0.63 8.33 -0.32
N ILE A 50 -0.93 7.46 0.65
CA ILE A 50 -2.29 7.25 1.15
C ILE A 50 -2.43 8.07 2.44
N ALA A 51 -3.49 8.87 2.53
CA ALA A 51 -3.83 9.55 3.79
C ALA A 51 -4.15 8.53 4.88
N GLY A 52 -3.96 8.88 6.15
CA GLY A 52 -4.27 7.99 7.26
C GLY A 52 -5.72 7.48 7.21
N GLN A 53 -5.89 6.17 7.10
CA GLN A 53 -7.20 5.54 7.10
C GLN A 53 -7.59 5.19 8.53
N VAL A 54 -8.80 5.56 8.91
CA VAL A 54 -9.41 5.21 10.20
C VAL A 54 -10.37 4.03 10.02
N GLY A 55 -10.69 3.33 11.10
CA GLY A 55 -11.60 2.17 11.12
C GLY A 55 -13.07 2.47 10.84
N MET A 56 -13.38 3.58 10.17
CA MET A 56 -14.75 4.00 9.86
C MET A 56 -15.24 3.30 8.60
N ARG A 57 -16.47 2.79 8.66
CA ARG A 57 -17.16 2.18 7.52
C ARG A 57 -17.68 3.24 6.54
N PRO A 58 -18.02 2.88 5.29
CA PRO A 58 -18.62 3.81 4.32
C PRO A 58 -19.93 4.44 4.78
N ASP A 59 -20.67 3.78 5.67
CA ASP A 59 -21.90 4.31 6.27
C ASP A 59 -21.65 5.27 7.46
N GLY A 60 -20.38 5.50 7.81
CA GLY A 60 -19.96 6.35 8.92
C GLY A 60 -19.93 5.65 10.29
N SER A 61 -20.29 4.37 10.38
CA SER A 61 -20.23 3.62 11.63
C SER A 61 -18.81 3.16 11.96
N LEU A 62 -18.56 2.88 13.25
CA LEU A 62 -17.32 2.31 13.76
C LEU A 62 -17.61 0.93 14.38
N PRO A 63 -16.75 -0.08 14.15
CA PRO A 63 -16.75 -1.30 14.94
C PRO A 63 -16.59 -1.01 16.45
N GLU A 64 -17.21 -1.84 17.29
CA GLU A 64 -17.23 -1.63 18.74
C GLU A 64 -15.89 -1.95 19.40
N ASP A 65 -15.13 -2.90 18.84
CA ASP A 65 -13.84 -3.33 19.33
C ASP A 65 -12.68 -2.74 18.53
N ALA A 66 -11.50 -2.70 19.17
CA ALA A 66 -10.28 -2.20 18.54
C ALA A 66 -9.84 -3.07 17.35
N GLU A 67 -10.01 -4.40 17.47
CA GLU A 67 -9.68 -5.35 16.39
C GLU A 67 -10.49 -5.08 15.13
N GLY A 68 -11.81 -4.90 15.25
CA GLY A 68 -12.67 -4.58 14.11
C GLY A 68 -12.35 -3.21 13.51
N GLN A 69 -12.01 -2.22 14.34
CA GLN A 69 -11.55 -0.91 13.83
C GLN A 69 -10.24 -1.04 13.05
N PHE A 70 -9.31 -1.88 13.52
CA PHE A 70 -8.06 -2.18 12.81
C PHE A 70 -8.31 -2.86 11.47
N GLU A 71 -9.15 -3.90 11.46
CA GLU A 71 -9.52 -4.62 10.25
C GLU A 71 -10.17 -3.66 9.24
N GLN A 72 -11.10 -2.82 9.69
CA GLN A 72 -11.77 -1.84 8.82
C GLN A 72 -10.79 -0.80 8.27
N ALA A 73 -9.85 -0.31 9.09
CA ALA A 73 -8.83 0.63 8.64
C ALA A 73 -7.96 0.00 7.53
N TRP A 74 -7.68 -1.29 7.65
CA TRP A 74 -6.91 -2.04 6.65
C TRP A 74 -7.69 -2.29 5.38
N GLN A 75 -8.97 -2.64 5.48
CA GLN A 75 -9.86 -2.70 4.31
C GLN A 75 -9.91 -1.36 3.56
N ASN A 76 -9.96 -0.24 4.28
CA ASN A 76 -9.94 1.09 3.69
C ASN A 76 -8.63 1.38 2.94
N VAL A 77 -7.47 0.98 3.49
CA VAL A 77 -6.18 1.09 2.78
C VAL A 77 -6.15 0.24 1.53
N LEU A 78 -6.62 -1.01 1.61
CA LEU A 78 -6.66 -1.93 0.47
C LEU A 78 -7.57 -1.41 -0.64
N ALA A 79 -8.71 -0.78 -0.30
CA ALA A 79 -9.59 -0.16 -1.29
C ALA A 79 -8.92 1.00 -2.03
N VAL A 80 -8.11 1.83 -1.35
CA VAL A 80 -7.35 2.92 -1.98
C VAL A 80 -6.26 2.37 -2.91
N LEU A 81 -5.59 1.29 -2.50
CA LEU A 81 -4.61 0.61 -3.35
C LEU A 81 -5.28 0.05 -4.61
N GLU A 82 -6.41 -0.64 -4.45
CA GLU A 82 -7.16 -1.22 -5.56
C GLU A 82 -7.62 -0.16 -6.57
N ASP A 83 -8.14 0.98 -6.12
CA ASP A 83 -8.54 2.11 -6.97
C ASP A 83 -7.35 2.67 -7.78
N ALA A 84 -6.14 2.62 -7.21
CA ALA A 84 -4.91 2.98 -7.91
C ALA A 84 -4.34 1.85 -8.80
N GLY A 85 -4.94 0.67 -8.83
CA GLY A 85 -4.41 -0.52 -9.50
C GLY A 85 -3.13 -1.07 -8.86
N MET A 86 -3.04 -1.02 -7.53
CA MET A 86 -1.96 -1.55 -6.69
C MET A 86 -2.50 -2.60 -5.71
N GLY A 87 -1.61 -3.43 -5.15
CA GLY A 87 -1.92 -4.45 -4.15
C GLY A 87 -1.13 -4.30 -2.84
N PRO A 88 -1.44 -5.10 -1.80
CA PRO A 88 -0.69 -5.12 -0.55
C PRO A 88 0.82 -5.37 -0.75
N GLU A 89 1.21 -6.10 -1.80
CA GLU A 89 2.59 -6.36 -2.16
C GLU A 89 3.37 -5.11 -2.60
N ASP A 90 2.68 -4.03 -2.99
CA ASP A 90 3.26 -2.75 -3.38
C ASP A 90 3.52 -1.83 -2.17
N LEU A 91 3.07 -2.20 -0.97
CA LEU A 91 3.34 -1.46 0.25
C LEU A 91 4.80 -1.58 0.66
N VAL A 92 5.46 -0.43 0.79
CA VAL A 92 6.88 -0.34 1.20
C VAL A 92 7.06 0.20 2.61
N SER A 93 6.09 0.96 3.12
CA SER A 93 6.12 1.54 4.46
C SER A 93 4.69 1.79 4.94
N VAL A 94 4.44 1.50 6.22
CA VAL A 94 3.14 1.66 6.88
C VAL A 94 3.40 2.28 8.25
N ASN A 95 2.67 3.34 8.56
CA ASN A 95 2.66 3.94 9.89
C ASN A 95 1.28 3.72 10.51
N ALA A 96 1.23 2.93 11.58
CA ALA A 96 0.02 2.74 12.37
C ALA A 96 0.09 3.61 13.63
N TYR A 97 -1.01 4.29 13.93
CA TYR A 97 -1.18 5.06 15.16
C TYR A 97 -2.37 4.49 15.92
N ILE A 98 -2.16 4.20 17.20
CA ILE A 98 -3.15 3.55 18.05
C ILE A 98 -3.37 4.47 19.25
N THR A 99 -4.62 4.61 19.66
CA THR A 99 -5.00 5.51 20.76
C THR A 99 -4.72 4.92 22.13
N ASN A 100 -4.75 3.59 22.26
CA ASN A 100 -4.46 2.86 23.49
C ASN A 100 -3.36 1.81 23.23
N PRO A 101 -2.23 1.84 23.96
CA PRO A 101 -1.16 0.85 23.79
C PRO A 101 -1.56 -0.59 24.14
N ASP A 102 -2.64 -0.78 24.92
CA ASP A 102 -3.11 -2.11 25.31
C ASP A 102 -3.82 -2.87 24.15
N ASP A 103 -4.02 -2.22 22.99
CA ASP A 103 -4.69 -2.79 21.82
C ASP A 103 -3.71 -3.44 20.79
N ILE A 104 -2.44 -3.68 21.17
CA ILE A 104 -1.36 -4.28 20.33
C ILE A 104 -1.09 -5.74 20.71
#